data_AF-A0A832T2B9-F1
#
_entry.id   AF-A0A832T2B9-F1
#
_cell.length_a   1.000
_cell.length_b   1.000
_cell.length_c   1.000
_cell.angle_alpha   90.00
_cell.angle_beta   90.00
_cell.angle_gamma   90.00
#
_symmetry.space_group_name_H-M   'P 1'
#
loop_
_entity.id
_entity.type
_entity.pdbx_description
1 polymer ?
#
loop_
_entity_poly.entity_id
_entity_poly.type
_entity_poly.pdbx_seq_one_letter_code
_entity_poly.pdbx_strand_id
1 'polypeptide(L)'
;MSAVDIDTAEVVAEILKRLGVKRDNYTDPRFYPPSSDPIEDQAAYFVSMVAVDHRTSLWEPFEGVVMGEFFHGADALYRLGRLAYDEGFFKADRLADLTPGEAQRLFTLGGKRVWDFDVRVLLLRDVGKKAKINGGFKALISADSVKQLRSKLSNIRAYEDPVGKKALLLAKFLEGRRLADFKDSADADVPVDNHLSRVAYRLGIVEINYDFLESGVEVTREEDIRLRELVKISWRIVAKFADLHPFALDDYLWNFGRKICKREAPQCTVCPFKEVCKAHKLGRYPPEHLHLLTWYY
;
A
#
# COMPACT_ATOMS: atom_id res chain seq x y z
N MET A 1 13.73 -10.35 -21.39
CA MET A 1 13.20 -8.98 -21.48
C MET A 1 11.83 -8.99 -20.83
N SER A 2 11.51 -7.99 -20.01
CA SER A 2 10.20 -7.90 -19.36
C SER A 2 9.27 -7.01 -20.19
N ALA A 3 8.05 -7.47 -20.44
CA ALA A 3 7.05 -6.79 -21.28
C ALA A 3 5.65 -6.93 -20.68
N VAL A 4 4.70 -6.12 -21.16
CA VAL A 4 3.28 -6.28 -20.81
C VAL A 4 2.60 -7.11 -21.89
N ASP A 5 1.91 -8.16 -21.49
CA ASP A 5 1.01 -8.96 -22.34
C ASP A 5 -0.38 -8.31 -22.33
N ILE A 6 -0.75 -7.69 -23.46
CA ILE A 6 -1.99 -6.93 -23.62
C ILE A 6 -3.21 -7.86 -23.68
N ASP A 7 -3.09 -9.01 -24.35
CA ASP A 7 -4.19 -9.96 -24.49
C ASP A 7 -4.55 -10.54 -23.11
N THR A 8 -3.53 -10.91 -22.33
CA THR A 8 -3.72 -11.35 -20.94
C THR A 8 -4.32 -10.22 -20.08
N ALA A 9 -3.90 -8.96 -20.28
CA ALA A 9 -4.47 -7.81 -19.56
C ALA A 9 -5.97 -7.63 -19.84
N GLU A 10 -6.40 -7.75 -21.10
CA GLU A 10 -7.80 -7.62 -21.52
C GLU A 10 -8.67 -8.74 -20.92
N VAL A 11 -8.19 -9.99 -20.97
CA VAL A 11 -8.91 -11.12 -20.38
C VAL A 11 -9.07 -10.97 -18.86
N VAL A 12 -8.03 -10.51 -18.16
CA VAL A 12 -8.11 -10.24 -16.71
C VAL A 12 -9.09 -9.11 -16.41
N ALA A 13 -9.12 -8.07 -17.24
CA ALA A 13 -10.03 -6.94 -17.11
C ALA A 13 -11.50 -7.37 -17.23
N GLU A 14 -11.83 -8.25 -18.17
CA GLU A 14 -13.18 -8.81 -18.32
C GLU A 14 -13.65 -9.59 -17.09
N ILE A 15 -12.75 -10.32 -16.44
CA ILE A 15 -13.06 -11.02 -15.17
C ILE A 15 -13.34 -9.99 -14.06
N LEU A 16 -12.48 -8.97 -13.92
CA LEU A 16 -12.65 -7.91 -12.92
C LEU A 16 -13.98 -7.16 -13.07
N LYS A 17 -14.38 -6.88 -14.31
CA LYS A 17 -15.66 -6.22 -14.63
C LYS A 17 -16.85 -7.06 -14.14
N ARG A 18 -16.82 -8.37 -14.35
CA ARG A 18 -17.87 -9.30 -13.88
C ARG A 18 -17.94 -9.44 -12.37
N LEU A 19 -16.79 -9.29 -11.69
CA LEU A 19 -16.73 -9.34 -10.22
C LEU A 19 -17.34 -8.10 -9.56
N GLY A 20 -17.57 -7.02 -10.31
CA GLY A 20 -18.19 -5.79 -9.79
C GLY A 20 -17.35 -5.16 -8.69
N VAL A 21 -16.04 -5.01 -8.94
CA VAL A 21 -15.07 -4.42 -8.00
C VAL A 21 -15.54 -3.03 -7.55
N LYS A 22 -15.52 -2.80 -6.24
CA LYS A 22 -15.90 -1.53 -5.62
C LYS A 22 -14.79 -1.01 -4.73
N ARG A 23 -14.73 0.31 -4.63
CA ARG A 23 -13.84 1.04 -3.73
C ARG A 23 -14.37 1.00 -2.30
N ASP A 24 -13.46 0.93 -1.34
CA ASP A 24 -13.76 1.14 0.07
C ASP A 24 -13.95 2.64 0.39
N ASN A 25 -14.68 2.94 1.47
CA ASN A 25 -14.85 4.28 2.02
C ASN A 25 -13.96 4.54 3.25
N TYR A 26 -13.24 3.51 3.72
CA TYR A 26 -12.29 3.58 4.83
C TYR A 26 -12.95 4.10 6.12
N THR A 27 -14.16 3.62 6.44
CA THR A 27 -14.94 4.06 7.62
C THR A 27 -14.97 3.05 8.77
N ASP A 28 -14.32 1.88 8.61
CA ASP A 28 -14.27 0.87 9.68
C ASP A 28 -13.63 1.45 10.96
N PRO A 29 -14.40 1.57 12.06
CA PRO A 29 -13.93 2.21 13.30
C PRO A 29 -12.85 1.41 14.02
N ARG A 30 -12.61 0.15 13.63
CA ARG A 30 -11.48 -0.65 14.14
C ARG A 30 -10.14 -0.12 13.64
N PHE A 31 -10.11 0.56 12.50
CA PHE A 31 -8.88 0.94 11.80
C PHE A 31 -8.75 2.43 11.53
N TYR A 32 -9.85 3.18 11.48
CA TYR A 32 -9.83 4.56 11.00
C TYR A 32 -10.51 5.53 11.96
N PRO A 33 -10.07 6.80 12.00
CA PRO A 33 -10.76 7.86 12.74
C PRO A 33 -12.22 8.03 12.31
N PRO A 34 -13.11 8.45 13.24
CA PRO A 34 -14.45 8.92 12.89
C PRO A 34 -14.44 9.99 11.78
N SER A 35 -15.40 9.91 10.85
CA SER A 35 -15.53 10.88 9.75
C SER A 35 -15.93 12.27 10.21
N SER A 36 -16.50 12.39 11.41
CA SER A 36 -16.87 13.64 12.06
C SER A 36 -15.70 14.43 12.62
N ASP A 37 -14.53 13.80 12.77
CA ASP A 37 -13.39 14.42 13.43
C ASP A 37 -12.77 15.53 12.57
N PRO A 38 -12.03 16.48 13.15
CA PRO A 38 -11.42 17.57 12.39
C PRO A 38 -10.55 17.05 11.24
N ILE A 39 -10.61 17.72 10.08
CA ILE A 39 -9.80 17.37 8.89
C ILE A 39 -8.31 17.29 9.25
N GLU A 40 -7.82 18.19 10.10
CA GLU A 40 -6.43 18.18 10.57
C GLU A 40 -6.06 16.85 11.23
N ASP A 41 -6.93 16.32 12.09
CA ASP A 41 -6.65 15.09 12.84
C ASP A 41 -6.78 13.85 11.95
N GLN A 42 -7.79 13.81 11.08
CA GLN A 42 -7.91 12.75 10.09
C GLN A 42 -6.71 12.74 9.13
N ALA A 43 -6.27 13.90 8.66
CA ALA A 43 -5.08 14.04 7.81
C ALA A 43 -3.82 13.60 8.55
N ALA A 44 -3.66 14.00 9.82
CA ALA A 44 -2.54 13.58 10.65
C ALA A 44 -2.45 12.06 10.77
N TYR A 45 -3.58 11.40 10.97
CA TYR A 45 -3.67 9.95 11.00
C TYR A 45 -3.23 9.32 9.67
N PHE A 46 -3.89 9.65 8.56
CA PHE A 46 -3.62 8.99 7.28
C PHE A 46 -2.20 9.27 6.76
N VAL A 47 -1.71 10.51 6.88
CA VAL A 47 -0.33 10.84 6.50
C VAL A 47 0.66 10.04 7.36
N SER A 48 0.45 9.97 8.67
CA SER A 48 1.39 9.26 9.55
C SER A 48 1.35 7.74 9.35
N MET A 49 0.17 7.15 9.25
CA MET A 49 0.02 5.70 9.11
C MET A 49 0.52 5.19 7.76
N VAL A 50 0.20 5.88 6.66
CA VAL A 50 0.72 5.52 5.33
C VAL A 50 2.24 5.64 5.27
N ALA A 51 2.83 6.63 5.98
CA ALA A 51 4.28 6.78 6.03
C ALA A 51 5.00 5.53 6.56
N VAL A 52 4.38 4.80 7.49
CA VAL A 52 4.96 3.63 8.16
C VAL A 52 4.37 2.29 7.72
N ASP A 53 3.36 2.31 6.84
CA ASP A 53 2.73 1.10 6.29
C ASP A 53 3.61 0.45 5.21
N HIS A 54 4.46 -0.46 5.66
CA HIS A 54 5.30 -1.28 4.80
C HIS A 54 5.71 -2.56 5.53
N ARG A 55 5.79 -3.68 4.79
CA ARG A 55 6.51 -4.91 5.19
C ARG A 55 6.32 -5.37 6.65
N THR A 56 5.09 -5.35 7.11
CA THR A 56 4.73 -5.78 8.48
C THR A 56 4.87 -7.29 8.69
N SER A 57 5.32 -8.07 7.70
CA SER A 57 5.48 -9.53 7.81
C SER A 57 6.66 -10.06 6.98
N LEU A 58 7.74 -9.28 6.84
CA LEU A 58 8.90 -9.67 6.00
C LEU A 58 9.66 -10.89 6.55
N TRP A 59 10.04 -10.86 7.83
CA TRP A 59 10.79 -11.95 8.49
C TRP A 59 9.96 -12.69 9.51
N GLU A 60 9.17 -11.94 10.26
CA GLU A 60 8.20 -12.48 11.21
C GLU A 60 6.87 -11.74 11.00
N PRO A 61 5.73 -12.45 11.07
CA PRO A 61 4.43 -11.82 11.10
C PRO A 61 4.29 -10.83 12.27
N PHE A 62 3.90 -9.59 11.98
CA PHE A 62 3.43 -8.64 12.99
C PHE A 62 1.95 -8.89 13.26
N GLU A 63 1.66 -9.64 14.32
CA GLU A 63 0.30 -10.10 14.62
C GLU A 63 0.10 -10.30 16.12
N GLY A 64 -1.17 -10.36 16.54
CA GLY A 64 -1.53 -10.62 17.92
C GLY A 64 -2.95 -10.18 18.26
N VAL A 65 -3.33 -10.37 19.53
CA VAL A 65 -4.67 -10.06 20.02
C VAL A 65 -4.72 -8.65 20.60
N VAL A 66 -5.67 -7.84 20.14
CA VAL A 66 -5.97 -6.50 20.66
C VAL A 66 -7.44 -6.47 21.04
N MET A 67 -7.74 -6.22 22.32
CA MET A 67 -9.12 -6.18 22.84
C MET A 67 -9.97 -7.42 22.47
N GLY A 68 -9.35 -8.61 22.49
CA GLY A 68 -10.04 -9.88 22.22
C GLY A 68 -10.15 -10.29 20.75
N GLU A 69 -9.72 -9.44 19.81
CA GLU A 69 -9.71 -9.74 18.37
C GLU A 69 -8.27 -9.94 17.86
N PHE A 70 -8.06 -10.93 16.99
CA PHE A 70 -6.76 -11.21 16.39
C PHE A 70 -6.54 -10.36 15.13
N PHE A 71 -5.42 -9.66 15.06
CA PHE A 71 -5.02 -8.84 13.91
C PHE A 71 -3.68 -9.29 13.35
N HIS A 72 -3.49 -9.13 12.04
CA HIS A 72 -2.29 -9.56 11.32
C HIS A 72 -1.81 -8.50 10.31
N GLY A 73 -0.50 -8.29 10.26
CA GLY A 73 0.18 -7.46 9.28
C GLY A 73 -0.24 -5.98 9.35
N ALA A 74 -0.62 -5.42 8.21
CA ALA A 74 -1.08 -4.03 8.13
C ALA A 74 -2.33 -3.79 9.00
N ASP A 75 -3.24 -4.76 9.12
CA ASP A 75 -4.45 -4.59 9.94
C ASP A 75 -4.11 -4.42 11.43
N ALA A 76 -3.07 -5.11 11.91
CA ALA A 76 -2.54 -4.92 13.27
C ALA A 76 -1.93 -3.53 13.45
N LEU A 77 -1.14 -3.07 12.48
CA LEU A 77 -0.56 -1.72 12.49
C LEU A 77 -1.65 -0.64 12.52
N TYR A 78 -2.65 -0.73 11.65
CA TYR A 78 -3.77 0.22 11.62
C TYR A 78 -4.65 0.14 12.87
N ARG A 79 -4.83 -1.04 13.47
CA ARG A 79 -5.54 -1.16 14.75
C ARG A 79 -4.80 -0.46 15.89
N LEU A 80 -3.49 -0.64 16.00
CA LEU A 80 -2.68 0.08 16.99
C LEU A 80 -2.65 1.58 16.71
N GLY A 81 -2.57 1.97 15.44
CA GLY A 81 -2.75 3.35 14.99
C GLY A 81 -4.06 3.94 15.50
N ARG A 82 -5.18 3.24 15.29
CA ARG A 82 -6.50 3.67 15.74
C ARG A 82 -6.55 3.90 17.25
N LEU A 83 -5.97 3.01 18.06
CA LEU A 83 -5.92 3.20 19.52
C LEU A 83 -5.05 4.40 19.91
N ALA A 84 -3.88 4.55 19.28
CA ALA A 84 -3.01 5.70 19.52
C ALA A 84 -3.68 7.03 19.09
N TYR A 85 -4.52 7.01 18.05
CA TYR A 85 -5.30 8.17 17.64
C TYR A 85 -6.23 8.66 18.75
N ASP A 86 -6.95 7.76 19.44
CA ASP A 86 -7.82 8.11 20.57
C ASP A 86 -7.05 8.78 21.73
N GLU A 87 -5.76 8.45 21.86
CA GLU A 87 -4.84 9.06 22.85
C GLU A 87 -4.20 10.38 22.35
N GLY A 88 -4.63 10.92 21.22
CA GLY A 88 -4.08 12.14 20.63
C GLY A 88 -2.62 11.99 20.18
N PHE A 89 -2.23 10.81 19.67
CA PHE A 89 -0.85 10.56 19.20
C PHE A 89 -0.43 11.45 18.04
N PHE A 90 -1.31 11.60 17.05
CA PHE A 90 -0.95 12.19 15.77
C PHE A 90 -1.08 13.71 15.81
N LYS A 91 -0.03 14.36 16.31
CA LYS A 91 0.11 15.82 16.32
C LYS A 91 1.50 16.19 15.81
N ALA A 92 1.59 17.29 15.06
CA ALA A 92 2.83 17.65 14.36
C ALA A 92 4.03 17.82 15.32
N ASP A 93 3.83 18.50 16.44
CA ASP A 93 4.84 18.65 17.51
C ASP A 93 5.24 17.33 18.13
N ARG A 94 4.25 16.53 18.55
CA ARG A 94 4.50 15.23 19.17
C ARG A 94 5.25 14.27 18.25
N LEU A 95 4.90 14.26 16.97
CA LEU A 95 5.56 13.43 15.98
C LEU A 95 7.00 13.90 15.72
N ALA A 96 7.23 15.21 15.60
CA ALA A 96 8.54 15.79 15.33
C ALA A 96 9.59 15.40 16.40
N ASP A 97 9.15 15.28 17.66
CA ASP A 97 9.97 14.95 18.82
C ASP A 97 9.79 13.50 19.30
N LEU A 98 9.08 12.65 18.53
CA LEU A 98 8.69 11.30 18.92
C LEU A 98 9.87 10.47 19.42
N THR A 99 9.80 9.90 20.62
CA THR A 99 10.87 9.02 21.12
C THR A 99 10.64 7.55 20.74
N PRO A 100 11.69 6.70 20.71
CA PRO A 100 11.51 5.26 20.57
C PRO A 100 10.60 4.67 21.65
N GLY A 101 10.70 5.15 22.90
CA GLY A 101 9.83 4.70 23.98
C GLY A 101 8.35 4.93 23.69
N GLU A 102 7.98 6.14 23.25
CA GLU A 102 6.61 6.48 22.89
C GLU A 102 6.11 5.74 21.65
N ALA A 103 7.00 5.45 20.69
CA ALA A 103 6.64 4.75 19.47
C ALA A 103 6.34 3.26 19.69
N GLN A 104 6.74 2.66 20.83
CA GLN A 104 6.52 1.24 21.09
C GLN A 104 5.05 0.85 20.98
N ARG A 105 4.11 1.69 21.43
CA ARG A 105 2.67 1.39 21.38
C ARG A 105 2.09 1.26 19.96
N LEU A 106 2.73 1.86 18.96
CA LEU A 106 2.32 1.74 17.55
C LEU A 106 2.91 0.50 16.88
N PHE A 107 4.05 0.04 17.36
CA PHE A 107 4.92 -0.87 16.63
C PHE A 107 5.28 -2.13 17.42
N THR A 108 4.63 -2.37 18.55
CA THR A 108 4.82 -3.56 19.37
C THR A 108 3.48 -4.24 19.62
N LEU A 109 3.41 -5.53 19.32
CA LEU A 109 2.22 -6.36 19.54
C LEU A 109 2.66 -7.75 19.98
N GLY A 110 2.00 -8.31 21.00
CA GLY A 110 2.32 -9.65 21.50
C GLY A 110 3.78 -9.81 21.96
N GLY A 111 4.40 -8.74 22.47
CA GLY A 111 5.82 -8.74 22.87
C GLY A 111 6.83 -8.65 21.71
N LYS A 112 6.36 -8.58 20.45
CA LYS A 112 7.20 -8.45 19.26
C LYS A 112 7.13 -7.05 18.70
N ARG A 113 8.27 -6.52 18.24
CA ARG A 113 8.33 -5.27 17.48
C ARG A 113 8.17 -5.57 15.99
N VAL A 114 7.46 -4.70 15.27
CA VAL A 114 7.44 -4.74 13.81
C VAL A 114 8.87 -4.58 13.28
N TRP A 115 9.21 -5.32 12.23
CA TRP A 115 10.49 -5.17 11.51
C TRP A 115 10.75 -3.69 11.19
N ASP A 116 11.99 -3.21 11.32
CA ASP A 116 12.43 -1.84 11.01
C ASP A 116 11.74 -0.74 11.82
N PHE A 117 11.64 -1.02 13.12
CA PHE A 117 11.11 -0.14 14.13
C PHE A 117 11.76 1.26 14.11
N ASP A 118 13.08 1.34 14.18
CA ASP A 118 13.77 2.63 14.30
C ASP A 118 13.61 3.51 13.06
N VAL A 119 13.58 2.92 11.86
CA VAL A 119 13.26 3.65 10.63
C VAL A 119 11.85 4.20 10.70
N ARG A 120 10.84 3.45 11.16
CA ARG A 120 9.48 3.99 11.33
C ARG A 120 9.43 5.19 12.27
N VAL A 121 10.21 5.15 13.36
CA VAL A 121 10.35 6.32 14.25
C VAL A 121 10.95 7.51 13.50
N LEU A 122 12.00 7.30 12.71
CA LEU A 122 12.60 8.35 11.88
C LEU A 122 11.61 8.92 10.85
N LEU A 123 10.83 8.07 10.18
CA LEU A 123 9.82 8.48 9.20
C LEU A 123 8.72 9.33 9.85
N LEU A 124 8.21 8.93 11.03
CA LEU A 124 7.21 9.71 11.75
C LEU A 124 7.75 11.05 12.24
N ARG A 125 9.01 11.10 12.69
CA ARG A 125 9.69 12.35 13.04
C ARG A 125 9.79 13.30 11.86
N ASP A 126 10.20 12.79 10.70
CA ASP A 126 10.27 13.60 9.50
C ASP A 126 8.88 14.12 9.10
N VAL A 127 7.85 13.27 9.10
CA VAL A 127 6.45 13.67 8.86
C VAL A 127 6.03 14.80 9.81
N GLY A 128 6.26 14.66 11.12
CA GLY A 128 5.92 15.69 12.10
C GLY A 128 6.62 17.01 11.84
N LYS A 129 7.94 16.99 11.60
CA LYS A 129 8.74 18.19 11.27
C LYS A 129 8.22 18.87 10.00
N LYS A 130 7.91 18.10 8.96
CA LYS A 130 7.41 18.64 7.68
C LYS A 130 5.99 19.20 7.83
N ALA A 131 5.14 18.56 8.63
CA ALA A 131 3.81 19.10 8.96
C ALA A 131 3.91 20.45 9.69
N LYS A 132 4.79 20.59 10.70
CA LYS A 132 5.02 21.86 11.40
C LYS A 132 5.42 22.99 10.44
N ILE A 133 6.40 22.72 9.58
CA ILE A 133 6.93 23.71 8.61
C ILE A 133 5.83 24.17 7.63
N ASN A 134 4.91 23.27 7.26
CA ASN A 134 3.83 23.57 6.32
C ASN A 134 2.56 24.13 6.99
N GLY A 135 2.54 24.31 8.32
CA GLY A 135 1.39 24.83 9.04
C GLY A 135 0.30 23.80 9.38
N GLY A 136 0.63 22.50 9.38
CA GLY A 136 -0.26 21.41 9.76
C GLY A 136 -0.44 20.34 8.68
N PHE A 137 -1.12 19.26 9.03
CA PHE A 137 -1.40 18.13 8.14
C PHE A 137 -2.41 18.47 7.07
N LYS A 138 -3.43 19.28 7.38
CA LYS A 138 -4.40 19.79 6.39
C LYS A 138 -3.68 20.54 5.26
N ALA A 139 -2.66 21.33 5.59
CA ALA A 139 -1.88 22.06 4.60
C ALA A 139 -1.01 21.14 3.71
N LEU A 140 -0.46 20.07 4.28
CA LEU A 140 0.29 19.04 3.54
C LEU A 140 -0.58 18.34 2.50
N ILE A 141 -1.82 18.00 2.85
CA ILE A 141 -2.73 17.27 1.96
C ILE A 141 -3.54 18.17 1.02
N SER A 142 -3.48 19.49 1.22
CA SER A 142 -4.23 20.47 0.42
C SER A 142 -3.72 20.48 -1.02
N ALA A 143 -4.28 19.65 -1.88
CA ALA A 143 -3.93 19.56 -3.29
C ALA A 143 -5.19 19.31 -4.14
N ASP A 144 -5.19 19.82 -5.38
CA ASP A 144 -6.29 19.66 -6.32
C ASP A 144 -6.11 18.49 -7.30
N SER A 145 -4.95 17.85 -7.24
CA SER A 145 -4.55 16.71 -8.07
C SER A 145 -3.61 15.78 -7.31
N VAL A 146 -3.64 14.50 -7.66
CA VAL A 146 -2.72 13.47 -7.19
C VAL A 146 -1.28 13.85 -7.54
N LYS A 147 -1.05 14.43 -8.72
CA LYS A 147 0.27 14.95 -9.11
C LYS A 147 0.77 16.06 -8.18
N GLN A 148 -0.09 17.02 -7.83
CA GLN A 148 0.27 18.08 -6.90
C GLN A 148 0.50 17.55 -5.48
N LEU A 149 -0.33 16.61 -5.02
CA LEU A 149 -0.14 15.94 -3.73
C LEU A 149 1.24 15.26 -3.68
N ARG A 150 1.57 14.46 -4.70
CA ARG A 150 2.87 13.78 -4.78
C ARG A 150 4.05 14.75 -4.77
N SER A 151 3.94 15.86 -5.51
CA SER A 151 4.97 16.91 -5.52
C SER A 151 5.19 17.50 -4.12
N LYS A 152 4.11 17.83 -3.40
CA LYS A 152 4.19 18.34 -2.02
C LYS A 152 4.84 17.35 -1.06
N LEU A 153 4.52 16.07 -1.18
CA LEU A 153 5.02 15.02 -0.29
C LEU A 153 6.46 14.57 -0.61
N SER A 154 7.00 14.89 -1.79
CA SER A 154 8.31 14.42 -2.25
C SER A 154 9.48 14.77 -1.31
N ASN A 155 9.34 15.82 -0.50
CA ASN A 155 10.34 16.24 0.49
C ASN A 155 10.22 15.54 1.84
N ILE A 156 9.25 14.63 2.00
CA ILE A 156 9.04 13.81 3.19
C ILE A 156 9.63 12.42 2.92
N ARG A 157 10.55 11.95 3.77
CA ARG A 157 11.31 10.69 3.59
C ARG A 157 10.42 9.49 3.28
N ALA A 158 9.29 9.37 3.97
CA ALA A 158 8.38 8.26 3.74
C ALA A 158 7.71 8.24 2.35
N TYR A 159 7.67 9.38 1.66
CA TYR A 159 6.94 9.58 0.41
C TYR A 159 7.87 9.78 -0.79
N GLU A 160 9.18 9.59 -0.62
CA GLU A 160 10.17 9.76 -1.68
C GLU A 160 10.24 8.58 -2.67
N ASP A 161 9.27 7.66 -2.60
CA ASP A 161 9.17 6.53 -3.51
C ASP A 161 9.26 7.02 -4.97
N PRO A 162 10.27 6.60 -5.74
CA PRO A 162 10.38 6.94 -7.16
C PRO A 162 9.14 6.53 -7.97
N VAL A 163 8.42 5.49 -7.56
CA VAL A 163 7.19 5.02 -8.22
C VAL A 163 5.92 5.60 -7.58
N GLY A 164 6.04 6.22 -6.40
CA GLY A 164 4.98 6.98 -5.75
C GLY A 164 3.92 6.16 -5.00
N LYS A 165 4.18 4.89 -4.63
CA LYS A 165 3.20 4.00 -3.96
C LYS A 165 2.54 4.69 -2.77
N LYS A 166 3.31 5.19 -1.81
CA LYS A 166 2.75 5.79 -0.58
C LYS A 166 1.98 7.08 -0.84
N ALA A 167 2.39 7.88 -1.84
CA ALA A 167 1.64 9.07 -2.22
C ALA A 167 0.30 8.70 -2.88
N LEU A 168 0.29 7.68 -3.75
CA LEU A 168 -0.93 7.15 -4.37
C LEU A 168 -1.86 6.48 -3.35
N LEU A 169 -1.30 5.72 -2.41
CA LEU A 169 -2.03 5.10 -1.30
C LEU A 169 -2.67 6.16 -0.39
N LEU A 170 -1.94 7.24 -0.10
CA LEU A 170 -2.50 8.36 0.65
C LEU A 170 -3.62 9.06 -0.14
N ALA A 171 -3.42 9.35 -1.43
CA ALA A 171 -4.46 9.93 -2.28
C ALA A 171 -5.74 9.09 -2.26
N LYS A 172 -5.59 7.76 -2.36
CA LYS A 172 -6.68 6.80 -2.24
C LYS A 172 -7.47 6.99 -0.95
N PHE A 173 -6.79 7.02 0.20
CA PHE A 173 -7.46 7.22 1.49
C PHE A 173 -8.15 8.59 1.58
N LEU A 174 -7.46 9.66 1.19
CA LEU A 174 -7.98 11.03 1.29
C LEU A 174 -9.25 11.22 0.48
N GLU A 175 -9.28 10.73 -0.76
CA GLU A 175 -10.45 10.86 -1.63
C GLU A 175 -11.58 9.93 -1.20
N GLY A 176 -11.29 8.68 -0.79
CA GLY A 176 -12.33 7.77 -0.27
C GLY A 176 -12.99 8.31 1.01
N ARG A 177 -12.25 9.11 1.78
CA ARG A 177 -12.72 9.82 2.98
C ARG A 177 -13.30 11.20 2.70
N ARG A 178 -13.31 11.65 1.43
CA ARG A 178 -13.72 13.00 1.03
C ARG A 178 -12.97 14.12 1.76
N LEU A 179 -11.72 13.86 2.14
CA LEU A 179 -10.79 14.86 2.69
C LEU A 179 -10.08 15.66 1.59
N ALA A 180 -10.08 15.13 0.37
CA ALA A 180 -9.64 15.78 -0.84
C ALA A 180 -10.48 15.28 -2.03
N ASP A 181 -10.54 16.09 -3.09
CA ASP A 181 -11.18 15.74 -4.36
C ASP A 181 -10.15 16.04 -5.47
N PHE A 182 -9.60 14.98 -6.07
CA PHE A 182 -8.50 15.08 -7.01
C PHE A 182 -9.02 15.01 -8.44
N LYS A 183 -8.78 16.04 -9.24
CA LYS A 183 -9.31 16.14 -10.61
C LYS A 183 -8.75 15.07 -11.56
N ASP A 184 -7.59 14.50 -11.23
CA ASP A 184 -6.84 13.51 -12.02
C ASP A 184 -6.87 12.11 -11.39
N SER A 185 -7.73 11.83 -10.40
CA SER A 185 -7.77 10.51 -9.74
C SER A 185 -8.19 9.37 -10.67
N ALA A 186 -9.08 9.64 -11.63
CA ALA A 186 -9.50 8.67 -12.64
C ALA A 186 -8.35 8.24 -13.56
N ASP A 187 -7.37 9.12 -13.78
CA ASP A 187 -6.15 8.87 -14.57
C ASP A 187 -4.95 8.47 -13.71
N ALA A 188 -5.14 8.30 -12.40
CA ALA A 188 -4.07 7.90 -11.49
C ALA A 188 -3.60 6.47 -11.75
N ASP A 189 -2.52 6.11 -11.07
CA ASP A 189 -2.02 4.74 -11.05
C ASP A 189 -2.40 4.02 -9.77
N VAL A 190 -2.38 2.68 -9.81
CA VAL A 190 -2.43 1.86 -8.60
C VAL A 190 -1.15 2.04 -7.77
N PRO A 191 -1.24 2.10 -6.42
CA PRO A 191 -0.07 2.12 -5.54
C PRO A 191 0.63 0.74 -5.53
N VAL A 192 1.52 0.51 -6.49
CA VAL A 192 2.20 -0.79 -6.67
C VAL A 192 3.02 -1.19 -5.44
N ASP A 193 2.63 -2.30 -4.83
CA ASP A 193 3.32 -3.01 -3.77
C ASP A 193 3.70 -4.45 -4.18
N ASN A 194 4.26 -5.22 -3.24
CA ASN A 194 4.63 -6.62 -3.45
C ASN A 194 3.46 -7.51 -3.89
N HIS A 195 2.25 -7.26 -3.39
CA HIS A 195 1.08 -8.05 -3.73
C HIS A 195 0.66 -7.80 -5.17
N LEU A 196 0.58 -6.53 -5.58
CA LEU A 196 0.22 -6.15 -6.94
C LEU A 196 1.26 -6.64 -7.97
N SER A 197 2.56 -6.57 -7.63
CA SER A 197 3.63 -7.12 -8.48
C SER A 197 3.50 -8.63 -8.63
N ARG A 198 3.36 -9.37 -7.52
CA ARG A 198 3.21 -10.83 -7.55
C ARG A 198 1.99 -11.25 -8.37
N VAL A 199 0.85 -10.58 -8.19
CA VAL A 199 -0.38 -10.90 -8.94
C VAL A 199 -0.16 -10.66 -10.43
N ALA A 200 0.45 -9.54 -10.84
CA ALA A 200 0.73 -9.25 -12.24
C ALA A 200 1.63 -10.31 -12.90
N TYR A 201 2.71 -10.72 -12.22
CA TYR A 201 3.63 -11.75 -12.73
C TYR A 201 2.97 -13.13 -12.83
N ARG A 202 2.16 -13.50 -11.83
CA ARG A 202 1.49 -14.79 -11.79
C ARG A 202 0.38 -14.92 -12.81
N LEU A 203 -0.39 -13.85 -13.02
CA LEU A 203 -1.40 -13.83 -14.08
C LEU A 203 -0.76 -13.90 -15.46
N GLY A 204 0.47 -13.40 -15.61
CA GLY A 204 1.17 -13.34 -16.89
C GLY A 204 1.00 -12.01 -17.61
N ILE A 205 0.33 -11.02 -16.99
CA ILE A 205 0.17 -9.67 -17.53
C ILE A 205 1.53 -9.00 -17.70
N VAL A 206 2.44 -9.23 -16.75
CA VAL A 206 3.84 -8.83 -16.89
C VAL A 206 4.68 -10.08 -17.12
N GLU A 207 5.26 -10.14 -18.31
CA GLU A 207 6.19 -11.20 -18.68
C GLU A 207 7.51 -11.02 -17.95
N ILE A 208 7.90 -12.03 -17.18
CA ILE A 208 9.15 -12.06 -16.45
C ILE A 208 9.61 -13.51 -16.29
N ASN A 209 10.92 -13.73 -16.20
CA ASN A 209 11.47 -15.06 -15.98
C ASN A 209 11.14 -15.52 -14.55
N TYR A 210 10.43 -16.64 -14.41
CA TYR A 210 10.08 -17.20 -13.10
C TYR A 210 11.31 -17.75 -12.36
N ASP A 211 12.32 -18.26 -13.07
CA ASP A 211 13.56 -18.74 -12.46
C ASP A 211 14.29 -17.59 -11.75
N PHE A 212 14.25 -16.39 -12.34
CA PHE A 212 14.80 -15.19 -11.74
C PHE A 212 14.04 -14.80 -10.46
N LEU A 213 12.71 -14.81 -10.47
CA LEU A 213 11.90 -14.52 -9.28
C LEU A 213 12.10 -15.56 -8.16
N GLU A 214 12.15 -16.83 -8.53
CA GLU A 214 12.35 -17.95 -7.60
C GLU A 214 13.77 -18.01 -7.03
N SER A 215 14.77 -17.45 -7.74
CA SER A 215 16.14 -17.37 -7.23
C SER A 215 16.28 -16.52 -5.96
N GLY A 216 15.33 -15.62 -5.70
CA GLY A 216 15.35 -14.72 -4.54
C GLY A 216 16.50 -13.71 -4.56
N VAL A 217 17.14 -13.50 -5.71
CA VAL A 217 18.19 -12.49 -5.86
C VAL A 217 17.59 -11.10 -5.72
N GLU A 218 18.20 -10.29 -4.85
CA GLU A 218 17.81 -8.89 -4.68
C GLU A 218 18.19 -8.08 -5.91
N VAL A 219 17.26 -7.26 -6.39
CA VAL A 219 17.48 -6.37 -7.52
C VAL A 219 18.08 -5.04 -7.06
N THR A 220 18.80 -4.39 -7.96
CA THR A 220 19.25 -3.01 -7.74
C THR A 220 18.04 -2.08 -7.65
N ARG A 221 18.26 -0.88 -7.07
CA ARG A 221 17.23 0.15 -6.99
C ARG A 221 16.68 0.55 -8.36
N GLU A 222 17.53 0.62 -9.37
CA GLU A 222 17.12 0.99 -10.73
C GLU A 222 16.23 -0.09 -11.36
N GLU A 223 16.56 -1.37 -11.16
CA GLU A 223 15.75 -2.48 -11.67
C GLU A 223 14.44 -2.63 -10.88
N ASP A 224 14.44 -2.37 -9.56
CA ASP A 224 13.23 -2.24 -8.73
C ASP A 224 12.26 -1.21 -9.30
N ILE A 225 12.75 0.00 -9.54
CA ILE A 225 11.96 1.10 -10.12
C ILE A 225 11.38 0.67 -11.46
N ARG A 226 12.22 0.12 -12.34
CA ARG A 226 11.80 -0.31 -13.69
C ARG A 226 10.71 -1.38 -13.63
N LEU A 227 10.87 -2.41 -12.78
CA LEU A 227 9.91 -3.49 -12.64
C LEU A 227 8.59 -3.00 -12.04
N ARG A 228 8.63 -2.11 -11.05
CA ARG A 228 7.42 -1.52 -10.45
C ARG A 228 6.72 -0.57 -11.41
N GLU A 229 7.44 0.21 -12.21
CA GLU A 229 6.87 1.03 -13.29
C GLU A 229 6.18 0.16 -14.35
N LEU A 230 6.78 -0.98 -14.73
CA LEU A 230 6.17 -1.92 -15.67
C LEU A 230 4.85 -2.51 -15.12
N VAL A 231 4.85 -2.93 -13.85
CA VAL A 231 3.64 -3.41 -13.15
C VAL A 231 2.58 -2.32 -13.06
N LYS A 232 2.99 -1.07 -12.82
CA LYS A 232 2.09 0.08 -12.77
C LYS A 232 1.40 0.30 -14.12
N ILE A 233 2.17 0.27 -15.21
CA ILE A 233 1.65 0.38 -16.58
C ILE A 233 0.69 -0.78 -16.88
N SER A 234 1.04 -2.02 -16.50
CA SER A 234 0.17 -3.16 -16.75
C SER A 234 -1.19 -3.02 -16.06
N TRP A 235 -1.20 -2.57 -14.80
CA TRP A 235 -2.45 -2.37 -14.08
C TRP A 235 -3.24 -1.17 -14.59
N ARG A 236 -2.58 -0.12 -15.09
CA ARG A 236 -3.26 0.99 -15.78
C ARG A 236 -4.01 0.50 -17.02
N ILE A 237 -3.41 -0.40 -17.80
CA ILE A 237 -4.05 -0.99 -18.98
C ILE A 237 -5.27 -1.82 -18.56
N VAL A 238 -5.13 -2.68 -17.54
CA VAL A 238 -6.24 -3.48 -17.01
C VAL A 238 -7.37 -2.58 -16.49
N ALA A 239 -7.06 -1.52 -15.74
CA ALA A 239 -8.05 -0.58 -15.22
C ALA A 239 -8.86 0.07 -16.35
N LYS A 240 -8.20 0.47 -17.44
CA LYS A 240 -8.84 1.05 -18.62
C LYS A 240 -9.77 0.06 -19.33
N PHE A 241 -9.31 -1.17 -19.57
CA PHE A 241 -10.16 -2.19 -20.20
C PHE A 241 -11.36 -2.57 -19.31
N ALA A 242 -11.16 -2.61 -18.00
CA ALA A 242 -12.20 -2.97 -17.04
C ALA A 242 -13.18 -1.82 -16.75
N ASP A 243 -12.89 -0.60 -17.22
CA ASP A 243 -13.58 0.64 -16.82
C ASP A 243 -13.63 0.80 -15.29
N LEU A 244 -12.50 0.55 -14.63
CA LEU A 244 -12.36 0.60 -13.18
C LEU A 244 -11.49 1.78 -12.75
N HIS A 245 -11.95 2.48 -11.72
CA HIS A 245 -11.13 3.47 -11.03
C HIS A 245 -9.87 2.78 -10.44
N PRO A 246 -8.65 3.33 -10.65
CA PRO A 246 -7.40 2.72 -10.17
C PRO A 246 -7.42 2.38 -8.68
N PHE A 247 -7.95 3.27 -7.85
CA PHE A 247 -8.09 3.02 -6.41
C PHE A 247 -9.05 1.89 -6.03
N ALA A 248 -10.12 1.66 -6.80
CA ALA A 248 -11.00 0.52 -6.58
C ALA A 248 -10.30 -0.79 -6.97
N LEU A 249 -9.54 -0.76 -8.08
CA LEU A 249 -8.72 -1.88 -8.51
C LEU A 249 -7.68 -2.24 -7.44
N ASP A 250 -7.00 -1.25 -6.87
CA ASP A 250 -6.03 -1.46 -5.79
C ASP A 250 -6.65 -2.13 -4.55
N ASP A 251 -7.80 -1.65 -4.06
CA ASP A 251 -8.50 -2.24 -2.91
C ASP A 251 -8.81 -3.73 -3.15
N TYR A 252 -9.22 -4.09 -4.36
CA TYR A 252 -9.44 -5.47 -4.75
C TYR A 252 -8.13 -6.26 -4.82
N LEU A 253 -7.13 -5.78 -5.55
CA LEU A 253 -5.87 -6.48 -5.79
C LEU A 253 -5.09 -6.73 -4.50
N TRP A 254 -5.07 -5.75 -3.59
CA TRP A 254 -4.41 -5.87 -2.30
C TRP A 254 -5.06 -6.96 -1.45
N ASN A 255 -6.40 -6.96 -1.33
CA ASN A 255 -7.13 -7.99 -0.61
C ASN A 255 -7.00 -9.37 -1.28
N PHE A 256 -7.10 -9.43 -2.60
CA PHE A 256 -6.94 -10.63 -3.41
C PHE A 256 -5.54 -11.24 -3.23
N GLY A 257 -4.49 -10.43 -3.29
CA GLY A 257 -3.10 -10.84 -3.09
C GLY A 257 -2.80 -11.32 -1.67
N ARG A 258 -3.46 -10.76 -0.66
CA ARG A 258 -3.33 -11.16 0.76
C ARG A 258 -4.09 -12.44 1.10
N LYS A 259 -5.28 -12.64 0.55
CA LYS A 259 -6.19 -13.74 0.97
C LYS A 259 -6.16 -14.94 0.02
N ILE A 260 -6.08 -14.70 -1.28
CA ILE A 260 -6.22 -15.74 -2.32
C ILE A 260 -4.87 -16.00 -3.00
N CYS A 261 -4.29 -15.00 -3.69
CA CYS A 261 -3.01 -15.12 -4.39
C CYS A 261 -1.81 -14.89 -3.45
N LYS A 262 -1.83 -15.60 -2.32
CA LYS A 262 -0.82 -15.57 -1.27
C LYS A 262 0.55 -15.95 -1.80
N ARG A 263 1.61 -15.38 -1.22
CA ARG A 263 3.00 -15.71 -1.57
C ARG A 263 3.24 -17.21 -1.48
N GLU A 264 2.86 -17.79 -0.35
CA GLU A 264 2.91 -19.24 -0.11
C GLU A 264 1.50 -19.83 -0.17
N ALA A 265 1.38 -21.04 -0.72
CA ALA A 265 0.13 -21.79 -0.82
C ALA A 265 -1.08 -20.95 -1.30
N PRO A 266 -1.04 -20.39 -2.53
CA PRO A 266 -2.16 -19.64 -3.08
C PRO A 266 -3.42 -20.52 -3.21
N GLN A 267 -4.59 -19.94 -2.95
CA GLN A 267 -5.86 -20.67 -2.95
C GLN A 267 -6.47 -20.72 -4.36
N CYS A 268 -5.79 -21.39 -5.28
CA CYS A 268 -6.19 -21.45 -6.70
C CYS A 268 -7.57 -22.08 -6.95
N THR A 269 -8.07 -22.92 -6.03
CA THR A 269 -9.38 -23.56 -6.14
C THR A 269 -10.55 -22.56 -6.10
N VAL A 270 -10.39 -21.45 -5.38
CA VAL A 270 -11.38 -20.37 -5.26
C VAL A 270 -10.99 -19.11 -6.01
N CYS A 271 -9.90 -19.17 -6.80
CA CYS A 271 -9.38 -18.02 -7.52
C CYS A 271 -10.22 -17.73 -8.78
N PRO A 272 -10.76 -16.51 -8.96
CA PRO A 272 -11.56 -16.18 -10.15
C PRO A 272 -10.73 -16.14 -11.43
N PHE A 273 -9.40 -15.99 -11.33
CA PHE A 273 -8.49 -15.96 -12.47
C PHE A 273 -7.87 -17.32 -12.81
N LYS A 274 -8.31 -18.39 -12.15
CA LYS A 274 -7.71 -19.73 -12.24
C LYS A 274 -7.45 -20.18 -13.69
N GLU A 275 -8.47 -20.03 -14.54
CA GLU A 275 -8.46 -20.52 -15.93
C GLU A 275 -7.54 -19.71 -16.87
N VAL A 276 -7.15 -18.49 -16.47
CA VAL A 276 -6.35 -17.57 -17.29
C VAL A 276 -4.95 -17.32 -16.71
N CYS A 277 -4.68 -17.83 -15.51
CA CYS A 277 -3.46 -17.56 -14.76
C CYS A 277 -2.29 -18.40 -15.26
N LYS A 278 -1.24 -17.74 -15.79
CA LYS A 278 0.01 -18.37 -16.22
C LYS A 278 0.64 -19.25 -15.14
N ALA A 279 0.76 -18.74 -13.92
CA ALA A 279 1.34 -19.47 -12.77
C ALA A 279 0.59 -20.77 -12.48
N HIS A 280 -0.74 -20.74 -12.51
CA HIS A 280 -1.54 -21.94 -12.33
C HIS A 280 -1.31 -22.93 -13.47
N LYS A 281 -1.36 -22.49 -14.72
CA LYS A 281 -1.17 -23.36 -15.89
C LYS A 281 0.17 -24.09 -15.85
N LEU A 282 1.21 -23.42 -15.35
CA LEU A 282 2.56 -23.98 -15.21
C LEU A 282 2.78 -24.77 -13.91
N GLY A 283 1.86 -24.69 -12.94
CA GLY A 283 2.08 -25.25 -11.60
C GLY A 283 3.22 -24.58 -10.84
N ARG A 284 3.59 -23.34 -11.20
CA ARG A 284 4.71 -22.58 -10.61
C ARG A 284 4.19 -21.28 -10.01
N TYR A 285 4.53 -21.00 -8.75
CA TYR A 285 3.99 -19.87 -8.00
C TYR A 285 5.10 -18.94 -7.51
N PRO A 286 5.85 -18.27 -8.41
CA PRO A 286 6.97 -17.43 -8.02
C PRO A 286 6.53 -16.29 -7.08
N PRO A 287 7.42 -15.79 -6.22
CA PRO A 287 7.18 -14.56 -5.47
C PRO A 287 7.30 -13.33 -6.37
N GLU A 288 7.08 -12.15 -5.81
CA GLU A 288 7.52 -10.88 -6.38
C GLU A 288 9.06 -10.74 -6.39
N HIS A 289 9.59 -9.77 -7.14
CA HIS A 289 11.02 -9.41 -7.07
C HIS A 289 11.36 -8.83 -5.69
N LEU A 290 12.62 -8.94 -5.28
CA LEU A 290 13.07 -8.50 -3.96
C LEU A 290 13.95 -7.25 -4.06
N HIS A 291 13.65 -6.23 -3.26
CA HIS A 291 14.50 -5.06 -3.05
C HIS A 291 14.36 -4.61 -1.60
N LEU A 292 15.20 -5.11 -0.68
CA LEU A 292 14.97 -5.06 0.76
C LEU A 292 15.43 -3.76 1.42
N LEU A 293 16.50 -3.14 0.94
CA LEU A 293 17.08 -1.95 1.57
C LEU A 293 16.35 -0.65 1.21
N THR A 294 15.11 -0.51 1.69
CA THR A 294 14.23 0.63 1.41
C THR A 294 13.08 0.76 2.42
N TRP A 295 12.61 1.99 2.61
CA TRP A 295 11.49 2.36 3.47
C TRP A 295 10.21 2.73 2.72
N TYR A 296 10.18 2.67 1.38
CA TYR A 296 9.05 3.15 0.57
C TYR A 296 8.17 2.04 -0.04
N TYR A 297 8.39 0.80 0.37
CA TYR A 297 7.60 -0.36 -0.04
C TYR A 297 6.27 -0.53 0.68
#